data_AF-A0A7X8NBQ2-F1
#
_entry.id   AF-A0A7X8NBQ2-F1
#
_cell.length_a   1.000
_cell.length_b   1.000
_cell.length_c   1.000
_cell.angle_alpha   90.00
_cell.angle_beta   90.00
_cell.angle_gamma   90.00
#
_symmetry.space_group_name_H-M   'P 1'
#
loop_
_entity.id
_entity.type
_entity.pdbx_description
1 polymer ?
#
loop_
_entity_poly.entity_id
_entity_poly.type
_entity_poly.pdbx_seq_one_letter_code
_entity_poly.pdbx_strand_id
1 'polypeptide(L)'
;METFYSNTYLIDKFLNKELLDFDKSENSNWEYSSLVEQLIYSKDQNELIDFADWLENFITTEKFYAFANKFIEIESILKTEQIGEKRTNLVKEKRKLIENIND
;
A
#
# COMPACT_ATOMS: atom_id res chain seq x y z
N MET A 1 8.27 2.85 -2.76
CA MET A 1 7.62 1.66 -2.19
C MET A 1 7.19 1.86 -0.74
N GLU A 2 7.99 2.56 0.08
CA GLU A 2 7.65 2.90 1.46
C GLU A 2 6.28 3.58 1.66
N THR A 3 5.92 4.45 0.72
CA THR A 3 4.63 5.13 0.69
C THR A 3 3.44 4.17 0.64
N PHE A 4 3.50 3.07 -0.11
CA PHE A 4 2.34 2.19 -0.31
C PHE A 4 1.99 1.37 0.93
N TYR A 5 2.98 0.79 1.62
CA TYR A 5 2.73 0.04 2.85
C TYR A 5 2.55 0.93 4.08
N SER A 6 2.90 2.22 3.99
CA SER A 6 2.65 3.20 5.05
C SER A 6 1.25 3.82 4.94
N ASN A 7 0.75 4.04 3.72
CA ASN A 7 -0.63 4.42 3.45
C ASN A 7 -1.01 4.02 2.02
N THR A 8 -1.81 2.96 1.91
CA THR A 8 -2.22 2.39 0.61
C THR A 8 -3.06 3.36 -0.23
N TYR A 9 -3.71 4.35 0.39
CA TYR A 9 -4.56 5.31 -0.28
C TYR A 9 -3.79 6.46 -0.94
N LEU A 10 -2.51 6.70 -0.60
CA LEU A 10 -1.72 7.79 -1.18
C LEU A 10 -1.50 7.63 -2.68
N ILE A 11 -1.27 6.39 -3.15
CA ILE A 11 -1.08 6.11 -4.57
C ILE A 11 -2.38 6.34 -5.33
N ASP A 12 -3.49 5.79 -4.83
CA ASP A 12 -4.79 5.93 -5.46
C ASP A 12 -5.23 7.40 -5.49
N LYS A 13 -5.04 8.14 -4.39
CA LYS A 13 -5.33 9.57 -4.31
C LYS A 13 -4.48 10.39 -5.29
N PHE A 14 -3.18 10.15 -5.33
CA PHE A 14 -2.27 10.87 -6.23
C PHE A 14 -2.63 10.63 -7.71
N LEU A 15 -2.97 9.40 -8.07
CA LEU A 15 -3.35 9.01 -9.43
C LEU A 15 -4.82 9.28 -9.78
N ASN A 16 -5.59 9.90 -8.88
CA ASN A 16 -7.04 10.08 -9.02
C ASN A 16 -7.80 8.77 -9.32
N LYS A 17 -7.34 7.64 -8.77
CA LYS A 17 -8.04 6.35 -8.87
C LYS A 17 -9.13 6.26 -7.81
N GLU A 18 -10.16 5.46 -8.10
CA GLU A 18 -11.12 5.07 -7.07
C GLU A 18 -10.36 4.39 -5.92
N LEU A 19 -10.57 4.90 -4.70
CA LEU A 19 -9.98 4.31 -3.52
C LEU A 19 -10.53 2.90 -3.39
N LEU A 20 -9.67 1.90 -3.57
CA LEU A 20 -10.05 0.52 -3.33
C LEU A 20 -10.25 0.39 -1.82
N ASP A 21 -11.51 0.40 -1.41
CA ASP A 21 -11.91 0.19 -0.02
C ASP A 21 -11.75 -1.31 0.29
N PHE A 22 -10.50 -1.72 0.44
CA PHE A 22 -10.20 -2.97 1.11
C PHE A 22 -10.72 -2.78 2.53
N ASP A 23 -11.66 -3.62 2.96
CA ASP A 23 -12.26 -3.68 4.31
C ASP A 23 -11.17 -3.75 5.39
N LYS A 24 -10.53 -2.61 5.62
CA LYS A 24 -9.33 -2.39 6.41
C LYS A 24 -9.81 -1.70 7.67
N SER A 25 -10.15 -2.52 8.66
CA SER A 25 -10.28 -2.07 10.03
C SER A 25 -9.06 -1.22 10.37
N GLU A 26 -9.33 0.00 10.82
CA GLU A 26 -8.45 1.11 11.25
C GLU A 26 -7.46 0.72 12.36
N ASN A 27 -6.73 -0.39 12.22
CA ASN A 27 -5.80 -0.90 13.22
C ASN A 27 -4.39 -0.34 13.02
N SER A 28 -4.14 0.29 11.87
CA SER A 28 -2.96 1.09 11.62
C SER A 28 -3.37 2.56 11.84
N ASN A 29 -2.75 3.25 12.80
CA ASN A 29 -2.95 4.70 13.02
C ASN A 29 -2.66 5.60 11.77
N TRP A 30 -2.40 5.00 10.61
CA TRP A 30 -1.96 5.60 9.36
C TRP A 30 -2.92 5.34 8.17
N GLU A 31 -3.98 4.55 8.37
CA GLU A 31 -4.92 4.12 7.32
C GLU A 31 -6.23 4.93 7.29
N TYR A 32 -6.21 6.19 7.72
CA TYR A 32 -7.39 7.04 7.57
C TYR A 32 -7.41 7.70 6.18
N SER A 33 -8.53 7.55 5.47
CA SER A 33 -8.85 8.31 4.24
C SER A 33 -8.75 9.83 4.45
N SER A 34 -8.91 10.29 5.70
CA SER A 34 -8.76 11.70 6.08
C SER A 34 -7.32 12.22 6.01
N LEU A 35 -6.29 11.35 6.15
CA LEU A 35 -4.89 11.77 5.99
C LEU A 35 -4.56 12.09 4.52
N VAL A 36 -5.28 11.49 3.59
CA VAL A 36 -5.11 11.70 2.15
C VAL A 36 -5.90 12.92 1.64
N GLU A 37 -6.85 13.45 2.41
CA GLU A 37 -7.59 14.67 2.06
C GLU A 37 -6.68 15.91 1.99
N GLN A 38 -5.60 15.93 2.78
CA GLN A 38 -4.63 17.02 2.80
C GLN A 38 -3.52 16.87 1.74
N LEU A 39 -3.54 15.80 0.95
CA LEU A 39 -2.56 15.61 -0.12
C LEU A 39 -2.82 16.64 -1.22
N ILE A 40 -1.98 17.67 -1.29
CA ILE A 40 -2.03 18.72 -2.31
C ILE A 40 -1.44 18.29 -3.67
N TYR A 41 -0.82 17.12 -3.72
CA TYR A 41 -0.16 16.58 -4.91
C TYR A 41 -1.10 15.68 -5.71
N SER A 42 -1.13 15.86 -7.04
CA SER A 42 -1.88 14.98 -7.95
C SER A 42 -1.14 14.78 -9.26
N LYS A 43 -1.52 13.73 -9.99
CA LYS A 43 -1.01 13.44 -11.34
C LYS A 43 -1.31 14.54 -12.37
N ASP A 44 -2.21 15.47 -12.06
CA ASP A 44 -2.61 16.54 -12.99
C ASP A 44 -1.67 17.75 -12.93
N GLN A 45 -0.70 17.75 -12.01
CA GLN A 45 0.34 18.76 -11.95
C GLN A 45 1.39 18.48 -13.02
N ASN A 46 1.63 19.46 -13.90
CA ASN A 46 2.56 19.32 -15.02
C ASN A 46 3.97 18.92 -14.59
N GLU A 47 4.41 19.41 -13.43
CA GLU A 47 5.73 19.11 -12.86
C GLU A 47 5.87 17.66 -12.40
N LEU A 48 4.77 16.91 -12.28
CA LEU A 48 4.74 15.53 -11.78
C LEU A 48 4.33 14.51 -12.84
N ILE A 49 4.16 14.91 -14.11
CA ILE A 49 3.72 14.02 -15.20
C ILE A 49 4.67 12.81 -15.34
N ASP A 50 5.98 13.04 -15.42
CA ASP A 50 6.95 11.95 -15.59
C ASP A 50 6.90 10.95 -14.42
N PHE A 51 6.65 11.46 -13.20
CA PHE A 51 6.49 10.62 -12.02
C PHE A 51 5.16 9.87 -12.04
N ALA A 52 4.08 10.51 -12.47
CA ALA A 52 2.76 9.89 -12.59
C ALA A 52 2.79 8.75 -13.61
N ASP A 53 3.37 8.98 -14.79
CA ASP A 53 3.53 7.97 -15.84
C ASP A 53 4.38 6.80 -15.36
N TRP A 54 5.51 7.08 -14.70
CA TRP A 54 6.34 6.04 -14.09
C TRP A 54 5.54 5.22 -13.07
N LEU A 55 4.79 5.90 -12.19
CA LEU A 55 4.04 5.26 -11.12
C LEU A 55 2.90 4.40 -11.65
N GLU A 56 2.13 4.87 -12.64
CA GLU A 56 1.07 4.09 -13.29
C GLU A 56 1.61 2.80 -13.94
N ASN A 57 2.73 2.91 -14.66
CA ASN A 57 3.38 1.76 -15.27
C ASN A 57 3.91 0.79 -14.21
N PHE A 58 4.45 1.33 -13.11
CA PHE A 58 5.01 0.52 -12.04
C PHE A 58 3.95 -0.29 -11.29
N ILE A 59 2.81 0.32 -10.94
CA ILE A 59 1.74 -0.37 -10.19
C ILE A 59 0.97 -1.39 -11.05
N THR A 60 1.13 -1.34 -12.37
CA THR A 60 0.55 -2.32 -13.28
C THR A 60 1.50 -3.50 -13.57
N THR A 61 2.72 -3.47 -13.03
CA THR A 61 3.65 -4.59 -13.17
C THR A 61 3.18 -5.82 -12.39
N GLU A 62 3.47 -7.01 -12.93
CA GLU A 62 3.22 -8.28 -12.24
C GLU A 62 3.92 -8.34 -10.87
N LYS A 63 5.14 -7.78 -10.77
CA LYS A 63 5.90 -7.67 -9.51
C LYS A 63 5.09 -6.90 -8.46
N PHE A 64 4.51 -5.76 -8.83
CA PHE A 64 3.69 -4.97 -7.92
C PHE A 64 2.39 -5.67 -7.55
N TYR A 65 1.67 -6.24 -8.52
CA TYR A 65 0.43 -6.96 -8.23
C TYR A 65 0.64 -8.15 -7.30
N ALA A 66 1.67 -8.97 -7.54
CA ALA A 66 2.02 -10.09 -6.67
C ALA A 66 2.36 -9.61 -5.26
N PHE A 67 3.15 -8.54 -5.14
CA PHE A 67 3.46 -7.90 -3.87
C PHE A 67 2.21 -7.40 -3.15
N ALA A 68 1.37 -6.60 -3.81
CA ALA A 68 0.18 -5.99 -3.23
C ALA A 68 -0.82 -7.04 -2.75
N ASN A 69 -1.10 -8.06 -3.58
CA ASN A 69 -1.98 -9.16 -3.21
C ASN A 69 -1.47 -9.91 -1.97
N LYS A 70 -0.17 -10.23 -1.95
CA LYS A 70 0.43 -10.95 -0.81
C LYS A 70 0.44 -10.10 0.47
N PHE A 71 0.69 -8.80 0.34
CA PHE A 71 0.65 -7.87 1.45
C PHE A 71 -0.75 -7.78 2.06
N ILE A 72 -1.78 -7.63 1.21
CA ILE A 72 -3.19 -7.57 1.65
C ILE A 72 -3.62 -8.88 2.31
N GLU A 73 -3.20 -10.03 1.77
CA GLU A 73 -3.46 -11.34 2.37
C GLU A 73 -2.89 -11.41 3.80
N ILE A 74 -1.61 -11.06 3.98
CA ILE A 74 -0.94 -11.12 5.29
C ILE A 74 -1.61 -10.16 6.28
N GLU A 75 -1.89 -8.93 5.88
CA GLU A 75 -2.57 -7.94 6.74
C GLU A 75 -3.97 -8.41 7.15
N SER A 76 -4.74 -9.02 6.22
CA SER A 76 -6.06 -9.57 6.51
C SER A 76 -6.00 -10.65 7.60
N ILE A 77 -5.03 -11.56 7.52
CA ILE A 77 -4.85 -12.62 8.53
C ILE A 77 -4.38 -12.02 9.86
N LEU A 78 -3.45 -11.07 9.83
CA LEU A 78 -2.93 -10.40 11.02
C LEU A 78 -3.99 -9.64 11.82
N LYS A 79 -5.13 -9.27 11.23
CA LYS A 79 -6.24 -8.62 11.95
C LYS A 79 -6.86 -9.52 13.03
N THR A 80 -7.06 -10.81 12.70
CA THR A 80 -7.75 -11.75 13.59
C THR A 80 -6.80 -12.70 14.31
N GLU A 81 -5.55 -12.80 13.86
CA GLU A 81 -4.57 -13.72 14.44
C GLU A 81 -4.07 -13.24 15.80
N GLN A 82 -4.28 -14.08 16.82
CA GLN A 82 -3.82 -13.83 18.19
C GLN A 82 -2.29 -13.79 18.28
N ILE A 83 -1.78 -13.23 19.38
CA ILE A 83 -0.34 -13.21 19.64
C ILE A 83 0.16 -14.66 19.81
N GLY A 84 1.13 -15.04 19.00
CA GLY A 84 1.70 -16.38 18.98
C GLY A 84 2.64 -16.58 17.80
N GLU A 85 3.15 -17.81 17.66
CA GLU A 85 4.13 -18.17 16.63
C GLU A 85 3.62 -17.87 15.21
N LYS A 86 2.35 -18.15 14.93
CA LYS A 86 1.72 -17.88 13.63
C LYS A 86 1.75 -16.39 13.30
N ARG A 87 1.37 -15.52 14.24
CA ARG A 87 1.47 -14.05 14.07
C ARG A 87 2.91 -13.62 13.86
N THR A 88 3.87 -14.14 14.63
CA THR A 88 5.29 -13.82 14.47
C THR A 88 5.82 -14.20 13.08
N ASN A 89 5.41 -15.35 12.56
CA ASN A 89 5.81 -15.79 11.22
C ASN A 89 5.22 -14.89 10.12
N LEU A 90 3.95 -14.52 10.23
CA LEU A 90 3.30 -13.58 9.31
C LEU A 90 3.98 -12.20 9.31
N VAL A 91 4.37 -11.69 10.48
CA VAL A 91 5.11 -10.41 10.58
C VAL A 91 6.49 -10.51 9.90
N LYS A 92 7.20 -11.64 10.05
CA LYS A 92 8.49 -11.87 9.38
C LYS A 92 8.32 -11.98 7.86
N GLU A 93 7.28 -12.67 7.41
CA GLU A 93 6.95 -12.81 6.00
C GLU A 93 6.63 -11.45 5.38
N LYS A 94 5.81 -10.63 6.06
CA LYS A 94 5.53 -9.25 5.65
C LYS A 94 6.82 -8.43 5.50
N ARG A 95 7.72 -8.54 6.46
CA ARG A 95 8.99 -7.80 6.43
C ARG A 95 9.84 -8.17 5.21
N LYS A 96 10.01 -9.48 4.94
CA LYS A 96 10.73 -9.96 3.76
C LYS A 96 10.09 -9.51 2.44
N LEU A 97 8.76 -9.52 2.40
CA LEU A 97 8.00 -9.06 1.25
C LEU A 97 8.28 -7.57 0.94
N ILE A 98 8.40 -6.73 1.99
CA ILE A 98 8.77 -5.31 1.88
C ILE A 98 10.23 -5.12 1.45
N GLU A 99 11.15 -5.97 1.91
CA GLU A 99 12.56 -5.88 1.52
C GLU A 99 12.73 -6.23 0.02
N ASN A 100 12.13 -7.33 -0.44
CA ASN A 100 12.25 -7.81 -1.83
C ASN A 100 11.66 -6.87 -2.90
N ILE A 101 10.75 -5.99 -2.52
CA ILE A 101 10.12 -5.05 -3.45
C ILE A 101 10.95 -3.76 -3.61
N ASN A 102 11.83 -3.48 -2.65
CA ASN A 102 12.77 -2.36 -2.65
C ASN A 102 14.09 -2.68 -3.39
N ASP A 103 14.38 -3.98 -3.55
CA ASP A 103 15.47 -4.51 -4.41
C ASP A 103 15.05 -4.58 -5.89
#